data_AF-A0A0D2ZTL6-F1
#
_entry.id   AF-A0A0D2ZTL6-F1
#
_cell.length_a   1.000
_cell.length_b   1.000
_cell.length_c   1.000
_cell.angle_alpha   90.00
_cell.angle_beta   90.00
_cell.angle_gamma   90.00
#
_symmetry.space_group_name_H-M   'P 1'
#
loop_
_entity.id
_entity.type
_entity.pdbx_description
1 polymer ?
#
loop_
_entity_poly.entity_id
_entity_poly.type
_entity_poly.pdbx_seq_one_letter_code
_entity_poly.pdbx_strand_id
1 'polypeptide(L)'
;MFRQASRLLYDGSPPDPRNRRRLVPFQRKFRRRTFVESWKKVAPNIDPPQTPSSFMKPHPSTASSIPTKRTVNFVFDSDEG
;
A
#
# COMPACT_ATOMS: atom_id res chain seq x y z
N MET A 1 31.45 9.93 -51.50
CA MET A 1 30.62 8.80 -51.05
C MET A 1 31.32 8.15 -49.87
N PHE A 2 30.79 8.23 -48.66
CA PHE A 2 31.04 7.31 -47.53
C PHE A 2 30.03 7.66 -46.43
N ARG A 3 29.03 6.79 -46.22
CA ARG A 3 28.12 6.88 -45.07
C ARG A 3 28.59 5.85 -44.05
N GLN A 4 29.32 6.29 -43.03
CA GLN A 4 29.64 5.44 -41.88
C GLN A 4 28.38 5.25 -41.02
N ALA A 5 27.98 3.99 -40.89
CA ALA A 5 26.91 3.55 -40.01
C ALA A 5 27.44 3.46 -38.57
N SER A 6 26.84 4.21 -37.66
CA SER A 6 27.02 4.07 -36.22
C SER A 6 25.65 3.86 -35.57
N ARG A 7 25.20 2.60 -35.48
CA ARG A 7 24.02 2.19 -34.69
C ARG A 7 24.26 0.87 -33.97
N LEU A 8 25.44 0.72 -33.36
CA LEU A 8 25.80 -0.48 -32.60
C LEU A 8 25.72 -0.29 -31.08
N LEU A 9 24.76 0.50 -30.57
CA LEU A 9 24.42 0.53 -29.13
C LEU A 9 22.93 0.85 -28.89
N TYR A 10 22.02 0.15 -29.57
CA TYR A 10 20.62 0.09 -29.11
C TYR A 10 20.24 -1.39 -28.99
N ASP A 11 20.62 -1.99 -27.86
CA ASP A 11 19.91 -3.16 -27.37
C ASP A 11 18.59 -2.65 -26.75
N GLY A 12 17.61 -2.47 -27.63
CA GLY A 12 16.26 -2.09 -27.27
C GLY A 12 15.31 -3.20 -27.68
N SER A 13 15.36 -4.32 -26.97
CA SER A 13 14.22 -5.22 -26.92
C SER A 13 13.08 -4.49 -26.19
N PRO A 14 11.90 -4.32 -26.81
CA PRO A 14 10.74 -3.78 -26.12
C PRO A 14 10.41 -4.65 -24.90
N PRO A 15 10.17 -4.07 -23.72
CA PRO A 15 9.75 -4.87 -22.56
C PRO A 15 8.45 -5.61 -22.90
N ASP A 16 8.46 -6.94 -22.80
CA ASP A 16 7.29 -7.79 -23.01
C ASP A 16 6.16 -7.35 -22.04
N PRO A 17 5.00 -6.87 -22.55
CA PRO A 17 3.89 -6.45 -21.70
C PRO A 17 3.29 -7.60 -20.88
N ARG A 18 3.59 -8.87 -21.21
CA ARG A 18 3.05 -10.05 -20.52
C ARG A 18 3.80 -10.43 -19.24
N ASN A 19 5.00 -9.87 -19.00
CA ASN A 19 5.78 -10.13 -17.79
C ASN A 19 5.81 -8.90 -16.85
N ARG A 20 4.68 -8.19 -16.71
CA ARG A 20 4.45 -7.32 -15.55
C ARG A 20 4.18 -8.20 -14.33
N ARG A 21 5.25 -8.69 -13.69
CA ARG A 21 5.17 -9.07 -12.28
C ARG A 21 4.50 -7.89 -11.55
N ARG A 22 3.34 -8.15 -10.95
CA ARG A 22 2.45 -7.18 -10.30
C ARG A 22 3.20 -6.41 -9.21
N LEU A 23 3.91 -5.35 -9.59
CA LEU A 23 4.05 -4.20 -8.72
C LEU A 23 2.69 -3.53 -8.73
N VAL A 24 1.78 -4.04 -7.90
CA VAL A 24 0.64 -3.23 -7.48
C VAL A 24 1.25 -1.95 -6.89
N PRO A 25 0.93 -0.77 -7.43
CA PRO A 25 1.47 0.46 -6.86
C PRO A 25 1.15 0.47 -5.37
N PHE A 26 2.16 0.76 -4.56
CA PHE A 26 2.04 0.88 -3.11
C PHE A 26 0.76 1.66 -2.80
N GLN A 27 -0.13 0.98 -2.09
CA GLN A 27 -1.55 1.28 -2.01
C GLN A 27 -1.80 2.79 -1.81
N ARG A 28 -2.60 3.34 -2.72
CA ARG A 28 -3.27 4.64 -2.58
C ARG A 28 -3.80 4.75 -1.16
N LYS A 29 -3.47 5.83 -0.42
CA LYS A 29 -4.00 6.10 0.94
C LYS A 29 -5.46 5.66 1.02
N PHE A 30 -5.72 4.55 1.69
CA PHE A 30 -7.06 4.00 1.83
C PHE A 30 -7.83 4.92 2.78
N ARG A 31 -8.63 5.81 2.20
CA ARG A 31 -9.48 6.74 2.96
C ARG A 31 -10.77 6.00 3.29
N ARG A 32 -11.04 5.74 4.58
CA ARG A 32 -12.27 5.05 5.05
C ARG A 32 -13.55 5.55 4.36
N ARG A 33 -13.66 6.86 4.15
CA ARG A 33 -14.80 7.49 3.45
C ARG A 33 -14.99 6.96 2.02
N THR A 34 -13.91 6.91 1.23
CA THR A 34 -13.97 6.41 -0.15
C THR A 34 -14.35 4.93 -0.22
N PHE A 35 -13.95 4.15 0.78
CA PHE A 35 -14.34 2.74 0.88
C PHE A 35 -15.83 2.58 1.15
N VAL A 36 -16.37 3.27 2.16
CA VAL A 36 -17.80 3.21 2.51
C VAL A 36 -18.67 3.63 1.31
N GLU A 37 -18.28 4.67 0.60
CA GLU A 37 -18.97 5.13 -0.62
C GLU A 37 -18.94 4.07 -1.73
N SER A 38 -17.82 3.38 -1.94
CA SER A 38 -17.73 2.28 -2.90
C SER A 38 -18.48 1.02 -2.44
N TRP A 39 -18.47 0.71 -1.14
CA TRP A 39 -19.15 -0.47 -0.58
C TRP A 39 -20.65 -0.38 -0.76
N LYS A 40 -21.25 0.78 -0.46
CA LYS A 40 -22.67 1.05 -0.67
C LYS A 40 -23.14 0.80 -2.11
N LYS A 41 -22.25 0.94 -3.10
CA LYS A 41 -22.56 0.67 -4.52
C LYS A 41 -22.57 -0.83 -4.83
N VAL A 42 -21.72 -1.61 -4.18
CA VAL A 42 -21.54 -3.05 -4.45
C VAL A 42 -22.47 -3.89 -3.59
N ALA A 43 -22.69 -3.49 -2.33
CA ALA A 43 -23.51 -4.19 -1.35
C ALA A 43 -24.35 -3.18 -0.54
N PRO A 44 -25.46 -2.67 -1.08
CA PRO A 44 -26.27 -1.64 -0.42
C PRO A 44 -27.01 -2.12 0.84
N ASN A 45 -27.32 -3.42 0.91
CA ASN A 45 -28.09 -4.02 2.02
C ASN A 45 -27.21 -4.62 3.12
N ILE A 46 -25.89 -4.47 3.02
CA ILE A 46 -24.94 -5.05 3.98
C ILE A 46 -24.07 -3.92 4.51
N ASP A 47 -23.99 -3.80 5.83
CA ASP A 47 -23.13 -2.81 6.46
C ASP A 47 -21.65 -3.05 6.08
N PRO A 48 -20.87 -1.98 5.86
CA PRO A 48 -19.48 -2.12 5.51
C PRO A 48 -18.69 -2.78 6.66
N PRO A 49 -17.73 -3.65 6.34
CA PRO A 49 -16.93 -4.32 7.36
C PRO A 49 -16.14 -3.30 8.19
N GLN A 50 -15.99 -3.59 9.47
CA GLN A 50 -15.26 -2.73 10.39
C GLN A 50 -13.75 -2.83 10.15
N THR A 51 -13.10 -1.68 9.98
CA THR A 51 -11.64 -1.61 9.81
C THR A 51 -10.94 -1.73 11.17
N PRO A 52 -9.74 -2.33 11.27
CA PRO A 52 -8.99 -2.41 12.52
C PRO A 52 -8.82 -1.05 13.22
N SER A 53 -8.64 0.03 12.45
CA SER A 53 -8.56 1.39 12.97
C SER A 53 -9.78 1.86 13.74
N SER A 54 -10.94 1.21 13.59
CA SER A 54 -12.15 1.51 14.37
C SER A 54 -12.07 0.99 15.81
N PHE A 55 -11.23 -0.02 16.07
CA PHE A 55 -10.99 -0.56 17.40
C PHE A 55 -9.79 0.11 18.09
N MET A 56 -9.04 0.93 17.35
CA MET A 56 -7.85 1.61 17.83
C MET A 56 -8.16 3.06 18.19
N LYS A 57 -7.56 3.53 19.28
CA LYS A 57 -7.52 4.98 19.57
C LYS A 57 -6.70 5.69 18.49
N PRO A 58 -7.04 6.94 18.11
CA PRO A 58 -6.22 7.72 17.19
C PRO A 58 -4.78 7.82 17.68
N HIS A 59 -3.83 7.71 16.77
CA HIS A 59 -2.43 7.81 17.13
C HIS A 59 -2.14 9.24 17.64
N PRO A 60 -1.42 9.41 18.77
CA PRO A 60 -1.02 10.73 19.22
C PRO A 60 -0.12 11.39 18.17
N SER A 61 -0.13 12.73 18.13
CA SER A 61 0.78 13.50 17.29
C SER A 61 2.22 13.16 17.62
N THR A 62 3.07 13.06 16.60
CA THR A 62 4.50 12.84 16.78
C THR A 62 5.09 13.95 17.65
N ALA A 63 5.74 13.58 18.75
CA ALA A 63 6.45 14.53 19.58
C ALA A 63 7.66 15.10 18.81
N SER A 64 7.98 16.37 19.05
CA SER A 64 9.12 17.05 18.39
C SER A 64 10.49 16.53 18.86
N SER A 65 10.54 15.87 20.02
CA SER A 65 11.76 15.32 20.62
C SER A 65 11.54 13.87 21.10
N ILE A 66 12.62 13.11 21.19
CA ILE A 66 12.61 11.70 21.61
C ILE A 66 12.31 11.64 23.12
N PRO A 67 11.26 10.91 23.54
CA PRO A 67 10.92 10.81 24.95
C PRO A 67 11.87 9.86 25.70
N THR A 68 12.25 10.22 26.93
CA THR A 68 13.09 9.39 27.82
C THR A 68 12.37 8.11 28.29
N LYS A 69 11.04 8.12 28.35
CA LYS A 69 10.20 6.96 28.71
C LYS A 69 9.17 6.70 27.61
N ARG A 70 9.09 5.47 27.11
CA ARG A 70 8.15 5.03 26.08
C ARG A 70 7.39 3.79 26.53
N THR A 71 6.07 3.80 26.37
CA THR A 71 5.23 2.61 26.57
C THR A 71 5.42 1.66 25.39
N VAL A 72 5.78 0.41 25.66
CA VAL A 72 5.90 -0.66 24.66
C VAL A 72 4.82 -1.69 24.93
N ASN A 73 4.01 -2.01 23.92
CA ASN A 73 2.96 -3.01 24.03
C ASN A 73 3.51 -4.34 23.51
N PHE A 74 3.76 -5.29 24.41
CA PHE A 74 4.06 -6.68 24.05
C PHE A 74 2.74 -7.43 23.92
N VAL A 75 2.49 -8.00 22.74
CA VAL A 75 1.30 -8.81 22.44
C VAL A 75 1.79 -10.21 22.09
N PHE A 76 1.17 -11.22 22.69
CA PHE A 76 1.44 -12.62 22.41
C PHE A 76 0.17 -13.24 21.86
N ASP A 77 0.29 -13.92 20.72
CA ASP A 77 -0.81 -14.71 20.17
C ASP A 77 -0.96 -15.94 21.06
N SER A 78 -2.11 -16.07 21.72
CA SER A 78 -2.42 -17.22 22.56
C SER A 78 -3.09 -18.30 21.72
N ASP A 79 -2.34 -18.86 20.77
CA ASP A 79 -2.73 -20.08 20.06
C ASP A 79 -1.86 -21.23 20.55
N GLU A 80 -2.15 -21.70 21.76
CA GLU A 80 -1.58 -22.94 22.29
C GLU A 80 -2.71 -23.76 22.95
N GLY A 81 -3.29 -24.69 22.19
CA GLY A 81 -4.18 -25.76 22.67
C GLY A 81 -5.66 -25.64 22.32
#